data_AF-A0A5B2TS66-F1
#
_entry.id   AF-A0A5B2TS66-F1
#
_cell.length_a   1.000
_cell.length_b   1.000
_cell.length_c   1.000
_cell.angle_alpha   90.00
_cell.angle_beta   90.00
_cell.angle_gamma   90.00
#
_symmetry.space_group_name_H-M   'P 1'
#
loop_
_entity.id
_entity.type
_entity.pdbx_description
1 polymer ?
#
loop_
_entity_poly.entity_id
_entity_poly.type
_entity_poly.pdbx_seq_one_letter_code
_entity_poly.pdbx_strand_id
1 'polypeptide(L)'
;MGLIENIKTYFKKKQNNEETGAAPEGVCPNCWGRYEYDGEYYKFMKGQNGNPSKETYNSFVADVARKLDKITIKENTFTCETCKVNYAHNH
;
A
#
# COMPACT_ATOMS: atom_id res chain seq x y z
N MET A 1 -0.53 12.58 -7.97
CA MET A 1 0.39 12.04 -6.95
C MET A 1 0.90 10.69 -7.44
N GLY A 2 2.18 10.41 -7.24
CA GLY A 2 2.77 9.11 -7.59
C GLY A 2 2.41 8.00 -6.59
N LEU A 3 2.63 6.73 -6.97
CA LEU A 3 2.39 5.56 -6.11
C LEU A 3 3.00 5.70 -4.70
N ILE A 4 4.26 6.15 -4.62
CA ILE A 4 4.96 6.37 -3.35
C ILE A 4 4.24 7.43 -2.49
N GLU A 5 3.76 8.51 -3.09
CA GLU A 5 3.05 9.58 -2.36
C GLU A 5 1.70 9.09 -1.83
N ASN A 6 0.99 8.27 -2.61
CA ASN A 6 -0.28 7.68 -2.20
C ASN A 6 -0.09 6.74 -1.00
N ILE A 7 0.97 5.91 -1.02
CA ILE A 7 1.31 5.01 0.09
C ILE A 7 1.66 5.81 1.36
N LYS A 8 2.47 6.87 1.24
CA LYS A 8 2.80 7.75 2.39
C LYS A 8 1.55 8.39 2.97
N THR A 9 0.69 8.92 2.12
CA THR A 9 -0.56 9.57 2.53
C THR A 9 -1.46 8.57 3.27
N TYR A 10 -1.59 7.34 2.76
CA TYR A 10 -2.35 6.27 3.40
C TYR A 10 -1.82 5.96 4.81
N PHE A 11 -0.52 5.71 4.96
CA PHE A 11 0.06 5.40 6.28
C PHE A 11 -0.01 6.58 7.26
N LYS A 12 0.13 7.81 6.76
CA LYS A 12 -0.02 9.01 7.59
C LYS A 12 -1.46 9.13 8.14
N LYS A 13 -2.46 8.94 7.27
CA LYS A 13 -3.87 8.91 7.70
C LYS A 13 -4.13 7.82 8.74
N LYS A 14 -3.61 6.60 8.53
CA LYS A 14 -3.67 5.52 9.53
C LYS A 14 -3.06 5.92 10.87
N GLN A 15 -1.89 6.55 10.85
CA GLN A 15 -1.21 7.00 12.07
C GLN A 15 -1.99 8.08 12.82
N ASN A 16 -2.68 8.95 12.08
CA ASN A 16 -3.55 9.99 12.63
C ASN A 16 -4.94 9.48 13.04
N ASN A 17 -5.22 8.17 12.91
CA ASN A 17 -6.55 7.57 13.10
C ASN A 17 -7.63 8.18 12.18
N GLU A 18 -7.22 8.64 11.00
CA GLU A 18 -8.12 9.12 9.97
C GLU A 18 -8.71 7.95 9.17
N GLU A 19 -9.90 8.17 8.61
CA GLU A 19 -10.54 7.18 7.73
C GLU A 19 -9.68 6.94 6.49
N THR A 20 -9.50 5.66 6.18
CA THR A 20 -8.71 5.19 5.04
C THR A 20 -9.46 4.05 4.37
N GLY A 21 -9.30 3.93 3.05
CA GLY A 21 -9.85 2.79 2.31
C GLY A 21 -9.14 1.47 2.63
N ALA A 22 -9.47 0.42 1.88
CA ALA A 22 -8.83 -0.90 2.01
C ALA A 22 -7.38 -0.94 1.50
N ALA A 23 -6.95 0.07 0.76
CA ALA A 23 -5.59 0.23 0.24
C ALA A 23 -5.32 1.70 -0.15
N PRO A 24 -4.05 2.08 -0.38
CA PRO A 24 -3.70 3.38 -0.96
C PRO A 24 -4.32 3.59 -2.35
N GLU A 25 -4.56 4.85 -2.71
CA GLU A 25 -5.04 5.19 -4.05
C GLU A 25 -4.10 4.66 -5.14
N GLY A 26 -4.67 4.03 -6.17
CA GLY A 26 -3.92 3.41 -7.26
C GLY A 26 -3.31 2.03 -6.92
N VAL A 27 -3.64 1.44 -5.76
CA VAL A 27 -3.19 0.10 -5.37
C VAL A 27 -4.37 -0.87 -5.28
N CYS A 28 -4.21 -2.09 -5.78
CA CYS A 28 -5.22 -3.14 -5.67
C CYS A 28 -5.40 -3.57 -4.19
N PRO A 29 -6.62 -3.49 -3.63
CA PRO A 29 -6.87 -3.84 -2.23
C PRO A 29 -6.63 -5.33 -1.92
N ASN A 30 -6.84 -6.22 -2.89
CA ASN A 30 -6.56 -7.64 -2.70
C ASN A 30 -5.07 -7.93 -2.59
N CYS A 31 -4.25 -7.29 -3.43
CA CYS A 31 -2.80 -7.40 -3.33
C CYS A 31 -2.34 -6.81 -2.00
N TRP A 32 -2.86 -5.62 -1.67
CA TRP A 32 -2.50 -4.94 -0.44
C TRP A 32 -2.77 -5.80 0.81
N GLY A 33 -3.96 -6.40 0.89
CA GLY A 33 -4.34 -7.31 1.95
C GLY A 33 -3.58 -8.64 1.94
N ARG A 34 -3.33 -9.23 0.76
CA ARG A 34 -2.61 -10.51 0.63
C ARG A 34 -1.17 -10.45 1.15
N TYR A 35 -0.50 -9.31 0.96
CA TYR A 35 0.85 -9.08 1.48
C TYR A 35 0.84 -8.45 2.88
N GLU A 36 -0.34 -8.24 3.48
CA GLU A 36 -0.52 -7.71 4.83
C GLU A 36 0.27 -6.41 5.08
N TYR A 37 0.32 -5.49 4.10
CA TYR A 37 1.17 -4.30 4.19
C TYR A 37 0.84 -3.36 5.36
N ASP A 38 -0.43 -3.30 5.79
CA ASP A 38 -0.79 -2.64 7.05
C ASP A 38 -0.06 -3.28 8.24
N GLY A 39 -0.06 -4.61 8.33
CA GLY A 39 0.66 -5.36 9.38
C GLY A 39 2.17 -5.16 9.32
N GLU A 40 2.77 -5.20 8.13
CA GLU A 40 4.19 -4.90 7.92
C GLU A 40 4.54 -3.47 8.37
N TYR A 41 3.67 -2.50 8.08
CA TYR A 41 3.84 -1.12 8.56
C TYR A 41 3.80 -1.03 10.09
N TYR A 42 2.84 -1.69 10.75
CA TYR A 42 2.80 -1.72 12.22
C TYR A 42 4.06 -2.36 12.83
N LYS A 43 4.55 -3.48 12.27
CA LYS A 43 5.80 -4.11 12.70
C LYS A 43 7.00 -3.18 12.51
N PHE A 44 7.09 -2.54 11.34
CA PHE A 44 8.14 -1.58 11.03
C PHE A 44 8.15 -0.41 12.03
N MET A 45 7.00 0.22 12.27
CA MET A 45 6.89 1.33 13.22
C MET A 45 7.26 0.88 14.64
N LYS A 46 6.81 -0.30 15.08
CA LYS A 46 7.19 -0.85 16.39
C LYS A 46 8.70 -1.09 16.50
N GLY A 47 9.34 -1.64 15.46
CA GLY A 47 10.79 -1.85 15.42
C GLY A 47 11.59 -0.55 15.44
N GLN A 48 10.99 0.57 15.00
CA GLN A 48 11.57 1.91 15.01
C GLN A 48 11.11 2.76 16.22
N ASN A 49 10.52 2.13 17.25
CA ASN A 49 9.96 2.81 18.44
C ASN A 49 8.95 3.94 18.08
N GLY A 50 8.21 3.76 16.99
CA GLY A 50 7.23 4.73 16.49
C GLY A 50 7.83 5.99 15.85
N ASN A 51 9.16 6.11 15.78
CA ASN A 51 9.84 7.30 15.28
C ASN A 51 10.99 6.95 14.32
N PRO A 52 10.69 6.40 13.13
CA PRO A 52 11.71 6.14 12.11
C PRO A 52 12.32 7.44 11.59
N SER A 53 13.61 7.42 11.27
CA SER A 53 14.24 8.50 10.52
C SER A 53 13.60 8.63 9.12
N LYS A 54 13.62 9.84 8.56
CA LYS A 54 13.05 10.13 7.23
C LYS A 54 13.60 9.20 6.15
N GLU A 55 14.90 8.90 6.18
CA GLU A 55 15.55 7.97 5.25
C GLU A 55 15.02 6.54 5.42
N THR A 56 14.96 6.03 6.65
CA THR A 56 14.45 4.70 6.98
C THR A 56 12.99 4.53 6.55
N TYR A 57 12.14 5.53 6.84
CA TYR A 57 10.74 5.53 6.42
C TYR A 57 10.59 5.55 4.90
N ASN A 58 11.36 6.41 4.21
CA ASN A 58 11.34 6.47 2.75
C ASN A 58 11.80 5.16 2.12
N SER A 59 12.82 4.52 2.67
CA SER A 59 13.32 3.22 2.21
C SER A 59 12.27 2.12 2.36
N PHE A 60 11.56 2.07 3.50
CA PHE A 60 10.45 1.15 3.70
C PHE A 60 9.34 1.35 2.66
N VAL A 61 8.88 2.60 2.48
CA VAL A 61 7.82 2.89 1.50
C VAL A 61 8.27 2.57 0.07
N ALA A 62 9.53 2.85 -0.27
CA ALA A 62 10.08 2.50 -1.58
C ALA A 62 10.14 0.99 -1.80
N ASP A 63 10.43 0.19 -0.78
CA ASP A 63 10.40 -1.27 -0.86
C ASP A 63 8.98 -1.80 -1.10
N VAL A 64 7.99 -1.28 -0.36
CA VAL A 64 6.56 -1.59 -0.58
C VAL A 64 6.16 -1.24 -2.01
N ALA A 65 6.50 -0.03 -2.47
CA ALA A 65 6.18 0.42 -3.82
C ALA A 65 6.82 -0.46 -4.90
N ARG A 66 8.08 -0.88 -4.74
CA ARG A 66 8.76 -1.81 -5.68
C ARG A 66 8.11 -3.18 -5.73
N LYS A 67 7.62 -3.69 -4.59
CA LYS A 67 6.90 -4.96 -4.54
C LYS A 67 5.56 -4.86 -5.27
N LEU A 68 4.88 -3.72 -5.13
CA LEU A 68 3.63 -3.42 -5.84
C LEU A 68 3.82 -3.15 -7.33
N ASP A 69 4.93 -2.55 -7.74
CA ASP A 69 5.29 -2.30 -9.15
C ASP A 69 5.34 -3.61 -9.96
N LYS A 70 5.86 -4.68 -9.34
CA LYS A 70 5.84 -6.05 -9.89
C LYS A 70 4.43 -6.66 -9.98
N ILE A 71 3.41 -6.00 -9.42
CA ILE A 71 2.02 -6.44 -9.34
C ILE A 71 1.08 -5.43 -10.04
N THR A 72 1.63 -4.52 -10.87
CA THR A 72 0.86 -3.43 -11.47
C THR A 72 -0.17 -3.91 -12.50
N ILE A 73 -1.33 -3.24 -12.50
CA ILE A 73 -2.49 -3.52 -13.34
C ILE A 73 -2.23 -2.99 -14.76
N LYS A 74 -2.24 -3.85 -15.77
CA LYS A 74 -2.30 -3.45 -17.19
C LYS A 74 -3.76 -3.23 -17.62
N GLU A 75 -4.04 -2.04 -18.13
CA GLU A 75 -5.22 -1.66 -18.95
C GLU A 75 -6.62 -2.03 -18.40
N ASN A 76 -7.31 -1.04 -17.83
CA ASN A 76 -8.79 -0.89 -17.74
C ASN A 76 -9.63 -2.14 -17.39
N THR A 77 -9.00 -3.16 -16.82
CA THR A 77 -9.61 -4.38 -16.33
C THR A 77 -8.99 -4.64 -14.97
N PHE A 78 -9.82 -4.79 -13.94
CA PHE A 78 -9.39 -5.05 -12.57
C PHE A 78 -8.91 -6.51 -12.42
N THR A 79 -8.02 -6.95 -13.30
CA THR A 79 -7.48 -8.29 -13.28
C THR A 79 -6.12 -8.23 -12.61
N CYS A 80 -6.07 -8.61 -11.34
CA CYS A 80 -4.80 -8.86 -10.68
C CYS A 80 -4.15 -10.10 -11.33
N GLU A 81 -3.04 -9.92 -12.04
CA GLU A 81 -2.31 -11.03 -12.69
C GLU A 81 -1.79 -12.08 -11.69
N THR A 82 -1.62 -11.69 -10.42
CA THR A 82 -1.18 -12.56 -9.31
C THR A 82 -2.31 -13.37 -8.67
N CYS A 83 -3.54 -12.87 -8.71
CA CYS A 83 -4.68 -13.47 -8.02
C CYS A 83 -5.71 -14.05 -8.99
N LYS A 84 -5.71 -13.64 -10.27
CA LYS A 84 -6.71 -13.97 -11.30
C LYS A 84 -8.17 -13.69 -10.88
N VAL A 85 -8.38 -12.81 -9.90
CA VAL A 85 -9.73 -12.46 -9.42
C VAL A 85 -10.16 -11.16 -10.09
N ASN A 86 -11.33 -11.18 -10.74
CA ASN A 86 -11.96 -10.05 -11.41
C ASN A 86 -12.95 -9.39 -10.45
N TYR A 87 -12.79 -8.11 -10.15
CA TYR A 87 -13.78 -7.34 -9.41
C TYR A 87 -14.51 -6.39 -10.36
N ALA A 88 -15.78 -6.68 -10.63
CA ALA A 88 -16.67 -5.75 -11.33
C ALA A 88 -17.00 -4.59 -10.39
N HIS A 89 -16.54 -3.38 -10.75
CA HIS A 89 -16.93 -2.15 -10.06
C HIS A 89 -18.39 -1.84 -10.39
N ASN A 90 -19.32 -2.15 -9.50
CA ASN A 90 -20.70 -1.67 -9.64
C ASN A 90 -20.80 -0.30 -8.98
N HIS A 91 -21.21 0.68 -9.79
CA HIS A 91 -21.30 2.12 -9.51
C HIS A 91 -22.47 2.47 -8.58
#